data_AF-A0A7C5CP11-F1
#
_entry.id   AF-A0A7C5CP11-F1
#
_cell.length_a   1.000
_cell.length_b   1.000
_cell.length_c   1.000
_cell.angle_alpha   90.00
_cell.angle_beta   90.00
_cell.angle_gamma   90.00
#
_symmetry.space_group_name_H-M   'P 1'
#
loop_
_entity.id
_entity.type
_entity.pdbx_description
1 polymer ?
#
loop_
_entity_poly.entity_id
_entity_poly.type
_entity_poly.pdbx_seq_one_letter_code
_entity_poly.pdbx_strand_id
1 'polypeptide(L)'
;LLDRPLEERNEIELKAILALRYLATIIVFLIDPTGHCGYPVEPQEKLLDEIKDTFSRIPIIEVETKSDITRRNNDRLKVSVVTGEGIDELLKRIEVILSGKKRKDLRDYPSPK
;
A
#
# COMPACT_ATOMS: atom_id res chain seq x y z
N LEU A 1 -8.43 2.90 8.10
CA LEU A 1 -9.31 2.71 6.91
C LEU A 1 -8.97 1.42 6.17
N LEU A 2 -7.69 1.12 5.88
CA LEU A 2 -7.26 -0.14 5.23
C LEU A 2 -6.47 -1.05 6.19
N ASP A 3 -6.85 -1.06 7.46
CA ASP A 3 -6.15 -1.72 8.59
C ASP A 3 -6.80 -3.03 9.06
N ARG A 4 -7.93 -3.40 8.44
CA ARG A 4 -8.70 -4.63 8.70
C ARG A 4 -9.52 -4.99 7.46
N PRO A 5 -9.96 -6.26 7.31
CA PRO A 5 -10.67 -6.74 6.13
C PRO A 5 -11.83 -5.86 5.68
N LEU A 6 -12.09 -5.81 4.37
CA LEU A 6 -13.15 -4.97 3.80
C LEU A 6 -14.54 -5.38 4.28
N GLU A 7 -14.73 -6.67 4.52
CA GLU A 7 -15.99 -7.27 4.97
C GLU A 7 -16.39 -6.82 6.39
N GLU A 8 -15.42 -6.41 7.20
CA GLU A 8 -15.62 -5.90 8.55
C GLU A 8 -15.91 -4.38 8.59
N ARG A 9 -16.13 -3.76 7.42
CA ARG A 9 -16.39 -2.31 7.30
C ARG A 9 -17.87 -2.02 7.19
N ASN A 10 -18.29 -0.93 7.84
CA ASN A 10 -19.64 -0.42 7.64
C ASN A 10 -19.78 0.29 6.27
N GLU A 11 -21.03 0.59 5.87
CA GLU A 11 -21.31 1.18 4.56
C GLU A 11 -20.62 2.54 4.32
N ILE A 12 -20.43 3.35 5.37
CA ILE A 12 -19.77 4.66 5.26
C ILE A 12 -18.27 4.48 5.03
N GLU A 13 -17.64 3.57 5.79
CA GLU A 13 -16.24 3.21 5.60
C GLU A 13 -16.00 2.61 4.22
N LEU A 14 -16.88 1.72 3.76
CA LEU A 14 -16.77 1.09 2.44
C LEU A 14 -16.87 2.12 1.32
N LYS A 15 -17.78 3.10 1.42
CA LYS A 15 -17.87 4.22 0.47
C LYS A 15 -16.58 5.03 0.43
N ALA A 16 -15.96 5.31 1.58
CA ALA A 16 -14.68 6.01 1.63
C ALA A 16 -13.56 5.21 0.94
N ILE A 17 -13.50 3.90 1.15
CA ILE A 17 -12.54 2.99 0.49
C ILE A 17 -12.75 2.96 -1.02
N LEU A 18 -14.00 2.87 -1.48
CA LEU A 18 -14.31 2.91 -2.92
C LEU A 18 -13.98 4.27 -3.54
N ALA A 19 -14.15 5.37 -2.82
CA ALA A 19 -13.72 6.69 -3.27
C ALA A 19 -12.19 6.75 -3.42
N LEU A 20 -11.43 6.13 -2.49
CA LEU A 20 -9.97 6.01 -2.63
C LEU A 20 -9.58 5.28 -3.92
N ARG A 21 -10.38 4.34 -4.43
CA ARG A 21 -10.09 3.66 -5.71
C ARG A 21 -10.00 4.62 -6.89
N TYR A 22 -10.74 5.73 -6.85
CA TYR A 22 -10.72 6.74 -7.92
C TYR A 22 -9.67 7.83 -7.69
N LEU A 23 -9.25 8.06 -6.45
CA LEU A 23 -8.29 9.10 -6.08
C LEU A 23 -6.85 8.59 -5.98
N ALA A 24 -6.67 7.32 -5.61
CA ALA A 24 -5.36 6.78 -5.29
C ALA A 24 -4.53 6.60 -6.57
N THR A 25 -3.40 7.29 -6.59
CA THR A 25 -2.42 7.18 -7.67
C THR A 25 -1.46 6.02 -7.43
N ILE A 26 -1.20 5.70 -6.16
CA ILE A 26 -0.32 4.66 -5.68
C ILE A 26 -0.78 4.25 -4.27
N ILE A 27 -0.55 2.99 -3.91
CA ILE A 27 -0.74 2.47 -2.55
C ILE A 27 0.63 2.03 -2.03
N VAL A 28 0.98 2.41 -0.81
CA VAL A 28 2.14 1.87 -0.09
C VAL A 28 1.58 1.00 1.03
N PHE A 29 1.80 -0.31 0.92
CA PHE A 29 1.32 -1.27 1.91
C PHE A 29 2.45 -1.64 2.87
N LEU A 30 2.23 -1.37 4.15
CA LEU A 30 3.22 -1.59 5.20
C LEU A 30 2.93 -2.91 5.92
N ILE A 31 3.90 -3.81 5.86
CA ILE A 31 3.92 -5.07 6.60
C ILE A 31 4.88 -4.89 7.78
N ASP A 32 4.48 -5.35 8.95
CA ASP A 32 5.33 -5.43 10.14
C ASP A 32 5.63 -6.90 10.45
N PRO A 33 6.79 -7.43 10.00
CA PRO A 33 7.20 -8.80 10.27
C PRO A 33 7.42 -9.10 11.76
N THR A 34 7.54 -8.07 12.61
CA THR A 34 7.77 -8.24 14.05
C THR A 34 6.49 -8.59 14.81
N GLY A 35 5.32 -8.28 14.25
CA GLY A 35 4.03 -8.40 14.94
C GLY A 35 3.80 -7.40 16.07
N HIS A 36 4.75 -6.47 16.32
CA HIS A 36 4.62 -5.43 17.34
C HIS A 36 3.46 -4.45 17.05
N CYS A 37 2.91 -4.44 15.84
CA CYS A 37 1.69 -3.72 15.49
C CYS A 37 0.41 -4.33 16.12
N GLY A 38 0.52 -5.47 16.81
CA GLY A 38 -0.61 -6.17 17.44
C GLY A 38 -1.27 -7.24 16.56
N TYR A 39 -0.72 -7.48 15.37
CA TYR A 39 -1.22 -8.47 14.42
C TYR A 39 -0.10 -9.41 13.98
N PRO A 40 -0.34 -10.73 13.93
CA PRO A 40 0.57 -11.67 13.25
C PRO A 40 0.77 -11.28 11.78
N VAL A 41 1.75 -11.91 11.14
CA VAL A 41 2.07 -11.60 9.73
C VAL A 41 1.01 -12.14 8.79
N GLU A 42 0.42 -13.31 9.08
CA GLU A 42 -0.52 -13.98 8.18
C GLU A 42 -1.78 -13.15 7.89
N PRO A 43 -2.46 -12.50 8.87
CA PRO A 43 -3.55 -11.58 8.58
C PRO A 43 -3.14 -10.37 7.75
N GLN A 44 -1.91 -9.87 7.91
CA GLN A 44 -1.40 -8.75 7.13
C GLN A 44 -1.21 -9.14 5.65
N GLU A 45 -0.72 -10.36 5.39
CA GLU A 45 -0.59 -10.90 4.03
C GLU A 45 -1.96 -11.10 3.38
N LYS A 46 -2.96 -11.63 4.12
CA LYS A 46 -4.34 -11.76 3.61
C LYS A 46 -4.94 -10.41 3.23
N LEU A 47 -4.77 -9.41 4.09
CA LEU A 47 -5.24 -8.06 3.81
C LEU A 47 -4.53 -7.47 2.57
N LEU A 48 -3.23 -7.72 2.40
CA LEU A 48 -2.53 -7.32 1.18
C LEU A 48 -3.15 -7.94 -0.07
N ASP A 49 -3.51 -9.23 -0.04
CA ASP A 49 -4.15 -9.91 -1.16
C ASP A 49 -5.54 -9.30 -1.48
N GLU A 50 -6.38 -9.03 -0.45
CA GLU A 50 -7.66 -8.34 -0.63
C GLU A 50 -7.50 -6.95 -1.28
N ILE A 51 -6.47 -6.21 -0.86
CA ILE A 51 -6.16 -4.88 -1.40
C ILE A 51 -5.67 -4.99 -2.85
N LYS A 52 -4.84 -5.98 -3.17
CA LYS A 52 -4.38 -6.24 -4.55
C LYS A 52 -5.55 -6.52 -5.48
N ASP A 53 -6.51 -7.32 -5.03
CA ASP A 53 -7.70 -7.65 -5.83
C ASP A 53 -8.60 -6.43 -6.02
N THR A 54 -8.87 -5.71 -4.92
CA THR A 54 -9.76 -4.53 -4.92
C THR A 54 -9.20 -3.37 -5.73
N PHE A 55 -7.88 -3.17 -5.67
CA PHE A 55 -7.17 -2.05 -6.29
C PHE A 55 -6.26 -2.50 -7.44
N SER A 56 -6.67 -3.53 -8.20
CA SER A 56 -5.89 -4.15 -9.28
C SER A 56 -5.34 -3.21 -10.37
N ARG A 57 -5.88 -2.00 -10.52
CA ARG A 57 -5.40 -0.97 -11.46
C ARG A 57 -4.45 0.07 -10.85
N ILE A 58 -4.24 0.02 -9.54
CA ILE A 58 -3.43 0.97 -8.79
C ILE A 58 -2.13 0.27 -8.40
N PRO A 59 -0.96 0.85 -8.72
CA PRO A 59 0.31 0.27 -8.32
C PRO A 59 0.42 0.20 -6.79
N ILE A 60 0.84 -0.95 -6.28
CA ILE A 60 1.05 -1.21 -4.86
C ILE A 60 2.54 -1.42 -4.62
N ILE A 61 3.14 -0.64 -3.70
CA ILE A 61 4.48 -0.89 -3.19
C ILE A 61 4.34 -1.67 -1.88
N GLU A 62 4.89 -2.88 -1.86
CA GLU A 62 4.97 -3.71 -0.65
C GLU A 62 6.24 -3.36 0.13
N VAL A 63 6.07 -2.99 1.40
CA VAL A 63 7.15 -2.53 2.26
C VAL A 63 7.12 -3.28 3.58
N GLU A 64 8.24 -3.88 3.98
CA GLU A 64 8.44 -4.41 5.33
C GLU A 64 9.07 -3.35 6.22
N THR A 65 8.38 -3.02 7.30
CA THR A 65 8.81 -2.03 8.31
C THR A 65 9.61 -2.70 9.42
N LYS A 66 10.28 -1.88 10.26
CA LYS A 66 11.08 -2.34 11.41
C LYS A 66 12.17 -3.35 11.03
N SER A 67 12.80 -3.12 9.88
CA SER A 67 13.90 -3.96 9.37
C SER A 67 15.13 -4.00 10.28
N ASP A 68 15.25 -3.04 11.20
CA ASP A 68 16.22 -3.03 12.29
C ASP A 68 15.99 -4.14 13.35
N ILE A 69 14.78 -4.69 13.41
CA ILE A 69 14.40 -5.74 14.37
C ILE A 69 14.29 -7.11 13.68
N THR A 70 13.49 -7.19 12.62
CA THR A 70 13.22 -8.44 11.90
C THR A 70 13.40 -8.24 10.41
N ARG A 71 14.17 -9.14 9.78
CA ARG A 71 14.44 -9.11 8.34
C ARG A 71 14.15 -10.47 7.70
N ARG A 72 13.09 -10.53 6.88
CA ARG A 72 12.74 -11.74 6.13
C ARG A 72 13.53 -11.80 4.83
N ASN A 73 13.83 -13.01 4.37
CA ASN A 73 14.50 -13.24 3.09
C ASN A 73 13.46 -13.25 1.94
N ASN A 74 13.10 -12.06 1.46
CA ASN A 74 12.21 -11.87 0.32
C ASN A 74 12.52 -10.54 -0.40
N ASP A 75 11.95 -10.35 -1.58
CA ASP A 75 12.29 -9.23 -2.48
C ASP A 75 11.56 -7.91 -2.17
N ARG A 76 10.74 -7.86 -1.11
CA ARG A 76 10.01 -6.63 -0.73
C ARG A 76 10.97 -5.53 -0.33
N LEU A 77 10.57 -4.26 -0.44
CA LEU A 77 11.39 -3.19 0.11
C LEU A 77 11.42 -3.29 1.64
N LYS A 78 12.59 -3.12 2.25
CA LYS A 78 12.73 -3.10 3.71
C LYS A 78 13.02 -1.68 4.15
N VAL A 79 12.33 -1.22 5.18
CA VAL A 79 12.52 0.11 5.74
C VAL A 79 12.65 0.07 7.25
N SER A 80 13.41 1.01 7.80
CA SER A 80 13.41 1.30 9.23
C SER A 80 13.30 2.81 9.42
N VAL A 81 12.29 3.21 10.18
CA VAL A 81 12.11 4.62 10.58
C VAL A 81 13.14 5.02 11.64
N VAL A 82 13.67 4.05 12.40
CA VAL A 82 14.64 4.29 13.46
C VAL A 82 16.03 4.56 12.88
N THR A 83 16.46 3.74 11.92
CA THR A 83 17.80 3.88 11.29
C THR A 83 17.79 4.74 10.03
N GLY A 84 16.62 4.95 9.43
CA GLY A 84 16.48 5.59 8.12
C GLY A 84 16.71 4.65 6.94
N GLU A 85 17.00 3.36 7.17
CA GLU A 85 17.21 2.37 6.10
C GLU A 85 15.99 2.33 5.16
N GLY A 86 16.27 2.29 3.85
CA GLY A 86 15.28 2.07 2.80
C GLY A 86 14.31 3.23 2.53
N ILE A 87 14.31 4.30 3.34
CA ILE A 87 13.41 5.45 3.17
C ILE A 87 13.68 6.17 1.85
N ASP A 88 14.94 6.46 1.52
CA ASP A 88 15.29 7.12 0.27
C ASP A 88 14.94 6.27 -0.96
N GLU A 89 15.05 4.94 -0.85
CA GLU A 89 14.65 4.03 -1.92
C GLU A 89 13.13 4.02 -2.10
N LEU A 90 12.37 4.02 -0.99
CA LEU A 90 10.91 4.12 -1.01
C LEU A 90 10.46 5.42 -1.72
N LEU A 91 11.05 6.55 -1.34
CA LEU A 91 10.76 7.85 -1.95
C LEU A 91 11.06 7.86 -3.45
N LYS A 92 12.23 7.36 -3.85
CA LYS A 92 12.59 7.22 -5.28
C LYS A 92 11.59 6.35 -6.05
N ARG A 93 11.15 5.22 -5.49
CA ARG A 93 10.14 4.36 -6.14
C ARG A 93 8.81 5.08 -6.30
N ILE A 94 8.38 5.85 -5.30
CA ILE A 94 7.16 6.67 -5.38
C ILE A 94 7.30 7.73 -6.48
N GLU A 95 8.43 8.45 -6.53
CA GLU A 95 8.68 9.47 -7.55
C GLU A 95 8.66 8.91 -8.97
N VAL A 96 9.26 7.74 -9.19
CA VAL A 96 9.26 7.05 -10.49
C VAL A 96 7.83 6.69 -10.91
N ILE A 97 7.01 6.18 -10.00
CA ILE A 97 5.62 5.81 -10.31
C ILE A 97 4.77 7.05 -10.61
N LEU A 98 4.92 8.12 -9.82
CA LEU A 98 4.16 9.36 -10.00
C LEU A 98 4.57 10.09 -11.29
N SER A 99 5.87 10.13 -11.61
CA SER A 99 6.35 10.74 -12.86
C SER A 99 5.93 9.94 -14.10
N GLY A 100 5.87 8.61 -14.00
CA GLY A 100 5.34 7.73 -15.05
C GLY A 100 3.86 7.96 -15.36
N LYS A 101 3.04 8.30 -14.35
CA LYS A 101 1.60 8.59 -14.53
C LYS A 101 1.30 9.96 -15.14
N LYS A 102 2.11 11.00 -14.88
CA LYS A 102 1.96 12.32 -15.52
C LYS A 102 1.90 12.29 -17.06
N ARG A 103 2.43 11.24 -17.71
CA ARG A 103 2.35 11.05 -19.18
C ARG A 103 1.05 10.41 -19.68
N LYS A 104 0.29 9.71 -18.84
CA LYS A 104 -0.93 8.97 -19.26
C LYS A 104 -2.27 9.68 -18.93
N ASP A 105 -2.30 10.66 -18.04
CA ASP A 105 -3.54 11.01 -17.32
C ASP A 105 -4.44 12.17 -17.82
N LEU A 106 -4.17 12.81 -18.97
CA LEU A 106 -5.05 13.90 -19.45
C LEU A 106 -6.13 13.49 -20.48
N ARG A 107 -6.18 12.21 -20.89
CA ARG A 107 -7.08 11.75 -21.97
C ARG A 107 -8.04 10.61 -21.62
N ASP A 108 -7.85 9.95 -20.47
CA ASP A 108 -8.50 8.66 -20.19
C ASP A 108 -9.55 8.70 -19.07
N TYR A 109 -9.84 9.87 -18.50
CA TYR A 109 -10.92 9.97 -17.51
C TYR A 109 -12.28 10.16 -18.21
N PRO A 110 -13.20 9.18 -18.11
CA PRO A 110 -14.57 9.40 -18.55
C PRO A 110 -15.20 10.48 -17.68
N SER A 111 -15.87 11.45 -18.30
CA SER A 111 -16.63 12.47 -17.61
C SER A 111 -17.60 11.82 -16.60
N PRO A 112 -17.70 12.34 -15.37
CA PRO A 112 -18.70 11.85 -14.43
C PRO A 112 -20.09 12.00 -15.06
N LYS A 113 -20.84 10.90 -15.11
CA LYS A 113 -22.25 10.88 -15.50
C LYS A 113 -23.11 11.34 -14.32
#